data_AF-A0A938W4Z5-F1
#
_entry.id   AF-A0A938W4Z5-F1
#
_cell.length_a   1.000
_cell.length_b   1.000
_cell.length_c   1.000
_cell.angle_alpha   90.00
_cell.angle_beta   90.00
_cell.angle_gamma   90.00
#
_symmetry.space_group_name_H-M   'P 1'
#
loop_
_entity.id
_entity.type
_entity.pdbx_description
1 polymer ?
#
loop_
_entity_poly.entity_id
_entity_poly.type
_entity_poly.pdbx_seq_one_letter_code
_entity_poly.pdbx_strand_id
1 'polypeptide(L)'
;IAFSGPIAVFVSVFLMYPLGQSSWFFAPSFGVAAIFRFLLFLQGFHNWTLNPFHMMGVAGILGGALLCAIHGATVENTLFEDSEQANTFKAFEPTQEEETYSMVTANRFWSQIFGIAFSNKRWLHFFMLFVPVMGLWTSSIGIIGLALNLRAYDFVSQEIRAAEDPEFETFYTKNILLNEGLRAWMAPADQPHENFVFPEEVLPRGNAL
;
A
#
# COMPACT_ATOMS: atom_id res chain seq x y z
N ILE A 1 13.34 -5.51 -15.28
CA ILE A 1 12.30 -6.30 -14.55
C ILE A 1 11.77 -5.53 -13.35
N ALA A 2 12.54 -5.28 -12.29
CA ALA A 2 12.03 -4.61 -11.08
C ALA A 2 11.31 -3.27 -11.34
N PHE A 3 11.86 -2.43 -12.23
CA PHE A 3 11.27 -1.14 -12.58
C PHE A 3 9.92 -1.23 -13.32
N SER A 4 9.46 -2.42 -13.71
CA SER A 4 8.11 -2.59 -14.23
C SER A 4 7.03 -2.31 -13.17
N GLY A 5 7.32 -2.48 -11.87
CA GLY A 5 6.39 -2.14 -10.79
C GLY A 5 6.03 -0.64 -10.78
N PRO A 6 7.02 0.27 -10.71
CA PRO A 6 6.79 1.70 -10.88
C PRO A 6 6.06 2.07 -12.18
N ILE A 7 6.42 1.45 -13.31
CA ILE A 7 5.72 1.68 -14.59
C ILE A 7 4.26 1.27 -14.49
N ALA A 8 3.96 0.09 -13.93
CA ALA A 8 2.59 -0.41 -13.77
C ALA A 8 1.73 0.53 -12.92
N VAL A 9 2.29 1.04 -11.81
CA VAL A 9 1.59 2.01 -10.94
C VAL A 9 1.34 3.31 -11.68
N PHE A 10 2.36 3.87 -12.34
CA PHE A 10 2.20 5.13 -13.07
C PHE A 10 1.14 5.00 -14.17
N VAL A 11 1.23 3.97 -15.00
CA VAL A 11 0.28 3.74 -16.10
C VAL A 11 -1.13 3.46 -15.56
N SER A 12 -1.29 2.63 -14.52
CA SER A 12 -2.62 2.32 -13.99
C SER A 12 -3.29 3.54 -13.35
N VAL A 13 -2.56 4.30 -12.53
CA VAL A 13 -3.11 5.43 -11.77
C VAL A 13 -3.29 6.69 -12.61
N PHE A 14 -2.30 7.05 -13.42
CA PHE A 14 -2.31 8.32 -14.14
C PHE A 14 -2.86 8.22 -15.57
N LEU A 15 -3.02 7.01 -16.11
CA LEU A 15 -3.56 6.81 -17.46
C LEU A 15 -4.81 5.93 -17.45
N MET A 16 -4.73 4.68 -17.00
CA MET A 16 -5.85 3.74 -17.12
C MET A 16 -7.05 4.15 -16.26
N TYR A 17 -6.82 4.56 -15.01
CA TYR A 17 -7.86 5.02 -14.11
C TYR A 17 -8.70 6.15 -14.72
N PRO A 18 -8.14 7.32 -15.09
CA PRO A 18 -8.93 8.40 -15.68
C PRO A 18 -9.49 8.07 -17.06
N LEU A 19 -8.87 7.17 -17.85
CA LEU A 19 -9.42 6.71 -19.12
C LEU A 19 -10.70 5.87 -18.96
N GLY A 20 -10.85 5.17 -17.82
CA GLY A 20 -12.09 4.46 -17.49
C GLY A 20 -13.15 5.35 -16.82
N GLN A 21 -12.73 6.48 -16.23
CA GLN A 21 -13.62 7.49 -15.67
C GLN A 21 -14.11 8.47 -16.76
N SER A 22 -14.90 9.47 -16.37
CA SER A 22 -15.50 10.42 -17.32
C SER A 22 -14.47 11.35 -17.98
N SER A 23 -13.37 11.68 -17.29
CA SER A 23 -12.29 12.50 -17.86
C SER A 23 -11.02 12.48 -17.01
N TRP A 24 -9.96 13.11 -17.55
CA TRP A 24 -8.72 13.40 -16.83
C TRP A 24 -8.89 14.23 -15.55
N PHE A 25 -10.03 14.90 -15.36
CA PHE A 25 -10.34 15.64 -14.12
C PHE A 25 -10.22 14.75 -12.87
N PHE A 26 -10.57 13.46 -12.99
CA PHE A 26 -10.50 12.51 -11.88
C PHE A 26 -9.12 11.86 -11.71
N ALA A 27 -8.17 12.11 -12.61
CA ALA A 27 -6.78 11.70 -12.40
C ALA A 27 -6.20 12.41 -11.16
N PRO A 28 -5.21 11.81 -10.47
CA PRO A 28 -4.50 12.54 -9.44
C PRO A 28 -3.77 13.74 -10.05
N SER A 29 -4.00 14.93 -9.49
CA SER A 29 -3.24 16.11 -9.86
C SER A 29 -1.83 16.06 -9.25
N PHE A 30 -0.86 16.65 -9.95
CA PHE A 30 0.55 16.67 -9.52
C PHE A 30 0.78 17.68 -8.40
N GLY A 31 0.58 17.27 -7.15
CA GLY A 31 0.89 18.07 -5.97
C GLY A 31 0.63 17.30 -4.67
N VAL A 32 1.34 17.66 -3.60
CA VAL A 32 1.26 16.92 -2.31
C VAL A 32 -0.17 16.85 -1.79
N ALA A 33 -0.83 18.01 -1.63
CA ALA A 33 -2.22 18.07 -1.17
C ALA A 33 -3.21 17.41 -2.15
N ALA A 34 -2.94 17.50 -3.46
CA ALA A 34 -3.75 16.88 -4.49
C ALA A 34 -3.71 15.34 -4.42
N ILE A 35 -2.55 14.75 -4.13
CA ILE A 35 -2.45 13.31 -3.89
C ILE A 35 -3.20 12.92 -2.61
N PHE A 36 -3.11 13.70 -1.53
CA PHE A 36 -3.91 13.43 -0.33
C PHE A 36 -5.41 13.47 -0.61
N ARG A 37 -5.88 14.48 -1.36
CA ARG A 37 -7.27 14.52 -1.84
C ARG A 37 -7.60 13.25 -2.64
N PHE A 38 -6.74 12.80 -3.54
CA PHE A 38 -6.97 11.59 -4.33
C PHE A 38 -7.09 10.34 -3.46
N LEU A 39 -6.27 10.19 -2.42
CA LEU A 39 -6.39 9.09 -1.45
C LEU A 39 -7.75 9.10 -0.72
N LEU A 40 -8.20 10.28 -0.27
CA LEU A 40 -9.49 10.43 0.38
C LEU A 40 -10.67 10.19 -0.58
N PHE A 41 -10.52 10.63 -1.83
CA PHE A 41 -11.49 10.32 -2.89
C PHE A 41 -11.60 8.82 -3.12
N LEU A 42 -10.46 8.10 -3.26
CA LEU A 42 -10.48 6.64 -3.40
C LEU A 42 -11.14 5.95 -2.21
N GLN A 43 -10.94 6.44 -0.99
CA GLN A 43 -11.61 5.91 0.19
C GLN A 43 -13.13 6.15 0.11
N GLY A 44 -13.56 7.41 0.00
CA GLY A 44 -14.98 7.75 0.04
C GLY A 44 -15.78 7.17 -1.13
N PHE A 45 -15.21 7.13 -2.33
CA PHE A 45 -15.94 6.72 -3.54
C PHE A 45 -15.70 5.26 -3.96
N HIS A 46 -14.60 4.64 -3.53
CA HIS A 46 -14.28 3.26 -3.93
C HIS A 46 -14.09 2.30 -2.75
N ASN A 47 -14.14 2.77 -1.50
CA ASN A 47 -13.81 2.01 -0.30
C ASN A 47 -12.48 1.26 -0.46
N TRP A 48 -11.48 1.94 -1.01
CA TRP A 48 -10.28 1.31 -1.57
C TRP A 48 -9.45 0.51 -0.54
N THR A 49 -9.52 0.87 0.74
CA THR A 49 -8.89 0.10 1.82
C THR A 49 -9.44 -1.32 1.96
N LEU A 50 -10.69 -1.56 1.56
CA LEU A 50 -11.33 -2.88 1.56
C LEU A 50 -10.88 -3.77 0.38
N ASN A 51 -10.23 -3.19 -0.62
CA ASN A 51 -9.83 -3.94 -1.81
C ASN A 51 -8.63 -4.87 -1.52
N PRO A 52 -8.72 -6.18 -1.79
CA PRO A 52 -7.62 -7.11 -1.52
C PRO A 52 -6.38 -6.83 -2.36
N PHE A 53 -6.52 -6.25 -3.55
CA PHE A 53 -5.38 -5.83 -4.37
C PHE A 53 -4.61 -4.68 -3.73
N HIS A 54 -5.32 -3.74 -3.09
CA HIS A 54 -4.69 -2.71 -2.28
C HIS A 54 -3.96 -3.30 -1.08
N MET A 55 -4.60 -4.22 -0.36
CA MET A 55 -4.00 -4.88 0.82
C MET A 55 -2.71 -5.63 0.45
N MET A 56 -2.70 -6.36 -0.67
CA MET A 56 -1.49 -7.00 -1.19
C MET A 56 -0.40 -5.98 -1.54
N GLY A 57 -0.78 -4.83 -2.10
CA GLY A 57 0.14 -3.72 -2.34
C GLY A 57 0.76 -3.17 -1.06
N VAL A 58 -0.06 -2.93 -0.03
CA VAL A 58 0.40 -2.49 1.29
C VAL A 58 1.36 -3.51 1.89
N ALA A 59 1.02 -4.80 1.85
CA ALA A 59 1.87 -5.88 2.33
C ALA A 59 3.22 -5.95 1.58
N GLY A 60 3.21 -5.76 0.26
CA GLY A 60 4.44 -5.73 -0.53
C GLY A 60 5.34 -4.53 -0.23
N ILE A 61 4.78 -3.34 0.00
CA ILE A 61 5.56 -2.13 0.32
C ILE A 61 6.08 -2.16 1.75
N LEU A 62 5.24 -2.48 2.73
CA LEU A 62 5.67 -2.60 4.13
C LEU A 62 6.61 -3.80 4.31
N GLY A 63 6.33 -4.92 3.64
CA GLY A 63 7.21 -6.08 3.60
C GLY A 63 8.56 -5.78 2.96
N GLY A 64 8.58 -5.01 1.85
CA GLY A 64 9.82 -4.54 1.22
C GLY A 64 10.64 -3.63 2.14
N ALA A 65 9.99 -2.70 2.85
CA ALA A 65 10.64 -1.85 3.84
C ALA A 65 11.21 -2.66 5.02
N LEU A 66 10.45 -3.64 5.52
CA LEU A 66 10.91 -4.57 6.56
C LEU A 66 12.13 -5.36 6.08
N LEU A 67 12.08 -5.93 4.87
CA LEU A 67 13.19 -6.68 4.28
C LEU A 67 14.43 -5.81 4.08
N CYS A 68 14.27 -4.55 3.67
CA CYS A 68 15.36 -3.59 3.55
C CYS A 68 16.04 -3.35 4.91
N ALA A 69 15.25 -3.05 5.94
CA ALA A 69 15.76 -2.76 7.27
C ALA A 69 16.43 -3.99 7.91
N ILE A 70 15.75 -5.15 7.89
CA ILE A 70 16.24 -6.38 8.53
C ILE A 70 17.49 -6.91 7.84
N HIS A 71 17.56 -6.83 6.50
CA HIS A 71 18.74 -7.30 5.76
C HIS A 71 19.94 -6.40 6.05
N GLY A 72 19.78 -5.08 5.91
CA GLY A 72 20.85 -4.13 6.18
C GLY A 72 21.38 -4.26 7.61
N ALA A 73 20.49 -4.29 8.61
CA ALA A 73 20.88 -4.46 10.00
C ALA A 73 21.58 -5.82 10.26
N THR A 74 21.12 -6.90 9.63
CA THR A 74 21.75 -8.22 9.80
C THR A 74 23.16 -8.25 9.23
N VAL A 75 23.38 -7.68 8.04
CA VAL A 75 24.71 -7.61 7.41
C VAL A 75 25.67 -6.85 8.32
N GLU A 76 25.31 -5.64 8.74
CA GLU A 76 26.16 -4.80 9.60
C GLU A 76 26.48 -5.44 10.96
N ASN A 77 25.59 -6.29 11.49
CA ASN A 77 25.80 -6.96 12.78
C ASN A 77 26.38 -8.37 12.66
N THR A 78 26.75 -8.80 11.45
CA THR A 78 27.43 -10.09 11.22
C THR A 78 28.68 -9.94 10.37
N LEU A 79 29.23 -8.73 10.28
CA LEU A 79 30.51 -8.45 9.64
C LEU A 79 31.63 -9.29 10.25
N PHE A 80 32.58 -9.69 9.41
CA PHE A 80 33.88 -10.15 9.89
C PHE A 80 34.72 -8.95 10.34
N GLU A 81 35.67 -9.20 11.26
CA GLU A 81 36.65 -8.19 11.67
C GLU A 81 37.81 -8.16 10.65
N ASP A 82 37.65 -7.37 9.60
CA ASP A 82 38.62 -7.27 8.50
C ASP A 82 39.61 -6.09 8.66
N SER A 83 39.51 -5.32 9.75
CA SER A 83 40.51 -4.30 10.13
C SER A 83 40.50 -4.04 11.65
N GLU A 84 41.59 -3.46 12.17
CA GLU A 84 41.70 -3.07 13.59
C GLU A 84 40.95 -1.76 13.96
N GLN A 85 40.34 -1.08 12.98
CA GLN A 85 39.63 0.17 13.24
C GLN A 85 38.22 -0.09 13.79
N ALA A 86 37.82 0.71 14.79
CA ALA A 86 36.45 0.68 15.32
C ALA A 86 35.38 1.09 14.29
N ASN A 87 35.75 1.88 13.27
CA ASN A 87 34.89 2.18 12.14
C ASN A 87 35.14 1.13 11.04
N THR A 88 34.14 0.30 10.78
CA THR A 88 34.26 -0.88 9.92
C THR A 88 34.09 -0.59 8.42
N PHE A 89 33.65 0.60 8.01
CA PHE A 89 33.37 0.89 6.59
C PHE A 89 34.60 0.81 5.69
N LYS A 90 35.80 1.05 6.25
CA LYS A 90 37.07 0.96 5.50
C LYS A 90 37.65 -0.45 5.44
N ALA A 91 37.04 -1.41 6.13
CA ALA A 91 37.47 -2.80 6.16
C ALA A 91 36.88 -3.62 4.99
N PHE A 92 36.37 -2.96 3.95
CA PHE A 92 35.79 -3.60 2.77
C PHE A 92 36.47 -3.10 1.50
N GLU A 93 36.77 -4.02 0.58
CA GLU A 93 37.30 -3.72 -0.74
C GLU A 93 36.33 -4.26 -1.82
N PRO A 94 35.84 -3.41 -2.75
CA PRO A 94 34.95 -3.86 -3.82
C PRO A 94 35.41 -5.06 -4.66
N THR A 95 36.72 -5.34 -4.72
CA THR A 95 37.28 -6.46 -5.48
C THR A 95 37.65 -7.68 -4.64
N GLN A 96 37.32 -7.73 -3.34
CA GLN A 96 37.60 -8.90 -2.49
C GLN A 96 36.78 -10.13 -2.93
N GLU A 97 37.32 -11.33 -2.75
CA GLU A 97 36.64 -12.58 -3.14
C GLU A 97 35.71 -13.10 -2.03
N GLU A 98 36.03 -12.76 -0.78
CA GLU A 98 35.37 -13.23 0.43
C GLU A 98 34.09 -12.45 0.74
N GLU A 99 33.10 -13.14 1.32
CA GLU A 99 31.94 -12.47 1.89
C GLU A 99 32.32 -11.64 3.12
N THR A 100 31.93 -10.36 3.16
CA THR A 100 32.25 -9.45 4.28
C THR A 100 31.45 -9.75 5.57
N TYR A 101 30.43 -10.60 5.51
CA TYR A 101 29.59 -10.96 6.65
C TYR A 101 29.29 -12.47 6.68
N SER A 102 29.18 -13.02 7.89
CA SER A 102 28.93 -14.44 8.14
C SER A 102 27.46 -14.82 7.91
N MET A 103 27.18 -15.49 6.79
CA MET A 103 25.83 -16.02 6.53
C MET A 103 25.42 -17.10 7.54
N VAL A 104 26.38 -17.88 8.04
CA VAL A 104 26.12 -18.97 9.00
C VAL A 104 25.69 -18.39 10.35
N THR A 105 26.37 -17.35 10.83
CA THR A 105 26.00 -16.65 12.08
C THR A 105 24.63 -15.98 11.93
N ALA A 106 24.40 -15.27 10.82
CA ALA A 106 23.11 -14.66 10.53
C ALA A 106 21.97 -15.68 10.47
N ASN A 107 22.20 -16.82 9.79
CA ASN A 107 21.23 -17.90 9.68
C ASN A 107 20.88 -18.50 11.05
N ARG A 108 21.90 -18.79 11.87
CA ARG A 108 21.69 -19.32 13.22
C ARG A 108 20.91 -18.34 14.08
N PHE A 109 21.30 -17.06 14.08
CA PHE A 109 20.62 -16.01 14.84
C PHE A 109 19.13 -15.98 14.49
N TRP A 110 18.79 -15.83 13.22
CA TRP A 110 17.38 -15.75 12.81
C TRP A 110 16.62 -17.05 13.00
N SER A 111 17.26 -18.21 12.83
CA SER A 111 16.61 -19.50 13.11
C SER A 111 16.24 -19.64 14.59
N GLN A 112 17.08 -19.12 15.50
CA GLN A 112 16.81 -19.16 16.93
C GLN A 112 15.80 -18.09 17.37
N ILE A 113 15.87 -16.88 16.79
CA ILE A 113 15.01 -15.75 17.18
C ILE A 113 13.62 -15.82 16.54
N PHE A 114 13.54 -16.17 15.26
CA PHE A 114 12.31 -16.12 14.47
C PHE A 114 11.84 -17.50 13.98
N GLY A 115 12.56 -18.58 14.31
CA GLY A 115 12.21 -19.96 13.94
C GLY A 115 12.56 -20.35 12.51
N ILE A 116 12.85 -19.39 11.63
CA ILE A 116 13.27 -19.59 10.24
C ILE A 116 14.34 -18.57 9.84
N ALA A 117 15.18 -18.92 8.88
CA ALA A 117 16.17 -18.01 8.33
C ALA A 117 16.48 -18.31 6.86
N PHE A 118 16.93 -17.29 6.15
CA PHE A 118 17.55 -17.50 4.84
C PHE A 118 18.83 -18.31 5.00
N SER A 119 19.05 -19.28 4.11
CA SER A 119 20.29 -20.07 4.00
C SER A 119 20.96 -19.94 2.63
N ASN A 120 20.29 -19.27 1.68
CA ASN A 120 20.79 -19.06 0.32
C ASN A 120 20.74 -17.56 -0.01
N LYS A 121 21.91 -16.94 -0.21
CA LYS A 121 22.03 -15.50 -0.51
C LYS A 121 21.34 -15.11 -1.81
N ARG A 122 21.36 -15.96 -2.85
CA ARG A 122 20.71 -15.66 -4.13
C ARG A 122 19.19 -15.61 -3.98
N TRP A 123 18.62 -16.57 -3.25
CA TRP A 123 17.18 -16.57 -2.94
C TRP A 123 16.78 -15.34 -2.12
N LEU A 124 17.56 -14.96 -1.11
CA LEU A 124 17.32 -13.77 -0.30
C LEU A 124 17.18 -12.52 -1.19
N HIS A 125 18.16 -12.26 -2.07
CA HIS A 125 18.16 -11.07 -2.90
C HIS A 125 17.06 -11.11 -3.99
N PHE A 126 16.75 -12.28 -4.52
CA PHE A 126 15.58 -12.44 -5.40
C PHE A 126 14.28 -12.12 -4.67
N PHE A 127 14.12 -12.58 -3.43
CA PHE A 127 12.94 -12.33 -2.61
C PHE A 127 12.78 -10.83 -2.27
N MET A 128 13.89 -10.14 -1.99
CA MET A 128 13.90 -8.68 -1.81
C MET A 128 13.45 -7.90 -3.05
N LEU A 129 13.71 -8.42 -4.26
CA LEU A 129 13.14 -7.88 -5.50
C LEU A 129 11.65 -8.22 -5.61
N PHE A 130 11.30 -9.48 -5.38
CA PHE A 130 9.96 -10.02 -5.64
C PHE A 130 8.88 -9.33 -4.80
N VAL A 131 9.08 -9.20 -3.48
CA VAL A 131 8.06 -8.69 -2.55
C VAL A 131 7.53 -7.29 -2.91
N PRO A 132 8.36 -6.23 -3.01
CA PRO A 132 7.86 -4.90 -3.35
C PRO A 132 7.36 -4.81 -4.79
N VAL A 133 8.00 -5.53 -5.74
CA VAL A 133 7.59 -5.50 -7.16
C VAL A 133 6.19 -6.10 -7.32
N MET A 134 5.91 -7.25 -6.69
CA MET A 134 4.57 -7.85 -6.72
C MET A 134 3.53 -7.01 -5.98
N GLY A 135 3.92 -6.33 -4.90
CA GLY A 135 3.05 -5.36 -4.23
C GLY A 135 2.58 -4.25 -5.18
N LEU A 136 3.51 -3.63 -5.91
CA LEU A 136 3.18 -2.58 -6.90
C LEU A 136 2.31 -3.10 -8.05
N TRP A 137 2.56 -4.31 -8.53
CA TRP A 137 1.74 -4.92 -9.59
C TRP A 137 0.32 -5.22 -9.13
N THR A 138 0.16 -5.81 -7.95
CA THR A 138 -1.17 -6.17 -7.43
C THR A 138 -2.00 -4.92 -7.18
N SER A 139 -1.46 -3.87 -6.58
CA SER A 139 -2.21 -2.61 -6.41
C SER A 139 -2.63 -1.98 -7.74
N SER A 140 -1.76 -2.04 -8.76
CA SER A 140 -2.06 -1.55 -10.12
C SER A 140 -3.27 -2.27 -10.73
N ILE A 141 -3.40 -3.58 -10.54
CA ILE A 141 -4.55 -4.37 -11.00
C ILE A 141 -5.84 -3.86 -10.36
N GLY A 142 -5.83 -3.61 -9.05
CA GLY A 142 -7.03 -3.10 -8.38
C GLY A 142 -7.42 -1.70 -8.84
N ILE A 143 -6.46 -0.81 -9.13
CA ILE A 143 -6.72 0.51 -9.73
C ILE A 143 -7.37 0.39 -11.11
N ILE A 144 -6.93 -0.57 -11.93
CA ILE A 144 -7.58 -0.85 -13.23
C ILE A 144 -9.05 -1.27 -13.02
N GLY A 145 -9.35 -2.04 -11.98
CA GLY A 145 -10.74 -2.35 -11.60
C GLY A 145 -11.53 -1.09 -11.21
N LEU A 146 -10.93 -0.20 -10.41
CA LEU A 146 -11.55 1.07 -10.03
C LEU A 146 -11.80 2.00 -11.23
N ALA A 147 -10.99 1.92 -12.28
CA ALA A 147 -11.22 2.64 -13.54
C ALA A 147 -12.62 2.36 -14.11
N LEU A 148 -13.15 1.15 -13.90
CA LEU A 148 -14.46 0.70 -14.35
C LEU A 148 -15.51 0.73 -13.23
N ASN A 149 -15.21 1.37 -12.10
CA ASN A 149 -16.01 1.30 -10.88
C ASN A 149 -16.25 -0.13 -10.35
N LEU A 150 -15.43 -1.10 -10.76
CA LEU A 150 -15.46 -2.48 -10.27
C LEU A 150 -14.74 -2.56 -8.92
N ARG A 151 -15.50 -2.36 -7.86
CA ARG A 151 -15.00 -2.17 -6.49
C ARG A 151 -15.23 -3.42 -5.66
N ALA A 152 -14.35 -3.64 -4.68
CA ALA A 152 -14.69 -4.41 -3.49
C ALA A 152 -15.32 -3.45 -2.48
N TYR A 153 -16.49 -2.89 -2.82
CA TYR A 153 -17.09 -1.83 -2.02
C TYR A 153 -17.82 -2.40 -0.80
N ASP A 154 -18.53 -3.50 -0.99
CA ASP A 154 -19.38 -4.10 0.01
C ASP A 154 -19.14 -5.59 0.25
N PHE A 155 -19.61 -6.06 1.41
CA PHE A 155 -19.87 -7.46 1.66
C PHE A 155 -21.38 -7.66 1.75
N VAL A 156 -21.98 -8.23 0.71
CA VAL A 156 -23.44 -8.43 0.61
C VAL A 156 -24.04 -9.13 1.85
N SER A 157 -23.32 -10.09 2.45
CA SER A 157 -23.78 -10.76 3.66
C SER A 157 -23.83 -9.85 4.90
N GLN A 158 -22.92 -8.87 5.00
CA GLN A 158 -22.96 -7.84 6.05
C GLN A 158 -24.13 -6.89 5.81
N GLU A 159 -24.35 -6.46 4.57
CA GLU A 159 -25.46 -5.55 4.20
C GLU A 159 -26.82 -6.17 4.50
N ILE A 160 -27.03 -7.44 4.11
CA ILE A 160 -28.28 -8.15 4.40
C ILE A 160 -28.54 -8.21 5.90
N ARG A 161 -27.51 -8.58 6.69
CA ARG A 161 -27.67 -8.68 8.14
C ARG A 161 -27.92 -7.31 8.78
N ALA A 162 -27.17 -6.28 8.41
CA ALA A 162 -27.32 -4.94 8.95
C ALA A 162 -28.67 -4.30 8.58
N ALA A 163 -29.22 -4.64 7.40
CA ALA A 163 -30.53 -4.17 6.97
C ALA A 163 -31.69 -4.81 7.78
N GLU A 164 -31.54 -6.07 8.19
CA GLU A 164 -32.55 -6.80 8.97
C GLU A 164 -32.44 -6.55 10.48
N ASP A 165 -31.23 -6.29 10.98
CA ASP A 165 -30.89 -6.19 12.39
C ASP A 165 -30.24 -4.82 12.70
N PRO A 166 -31.02 -3.81 13.14
CA PRO A 166 -30.51 -2.48 13.44
C PRO A 166 -29.49 -2.43 14.59
N GLU A 167 -29.38 -3.49 15.39
CA GLU A 167 -28.39 -3.60 16.46
C GLU A 167 -27.07 -4.21 15.96
N PHE A 168 -27.03 -4.74 14.73
CA PHE A 168 -25.83 -5.32 14.14
C PHE A 168 -24.87 -4.23 13.64
N GLU A 169 -23.74 -4.09 14.33
CA GLU A 169 -22.69 -3.14 13.96
C GLU A 169 -21.31 -3.83 13.90
N THR A 170 -20.50 -3.42 12.91
CA THR A 170 -19.12 -3.87 12.73
C THR A 170 -18.23 -2.71 12.27
N PHE A 171 -16.90 -2.84 12.36
CA PHE A 171 -15.99 -1.83 11.78
C PHE A 171 -16.22 -1.60 10.27
N TYR A 172 -16.66 -2.63 9.55
CA TYR A 172 -17.01 -2.50 8.14
C TYR A 172 -18.19 -1.53 7.96
N THR A 173 -19.33 -1.74 8.64
CA THR A 173 -20.50 -0.86 8.55
C THR A 173 -20.19 0.57 9.01
N LYS A 174 -19.37 0.73 10.06
CA LYS A 174 -18.89 2.04 10.52
C LYS A 174 -18.08 2.79 9.46
N ASN A 175 -17.23 2.09 8.71
CA ASN A 175 -16.45 2.70 7.62
C ASN A 175 -17.34 3.14 6.44
N ILE A 176 -18.45 2.43 6.18
CA ILE A 176 -19.43 2.84 5.16
C ILE A 176 -20.04 4.21 5.53
N LEU A 177 -20.41 4.43 6.80
CA LEU A 177 -20.91 5.73 7.28
C LEU A 177 -19.87 6.85 7.08
N LEU A 178 -18.59 6.58 7.36
CA LEU A 178 -17.52 7.56 7.10
C LEU A 178 -17.39 7.88 5.61
N ASN A 179 -17.52 6.87 4.74
CA ASN A 179 -17.48 7.06 3.29
C ASN A 179 -18.67 7.89 2.78
N GLU A 180 -19.87 7.70 3.33
CA GLU A 180 -21.04 8.52 3.03
C GLU A 180 -20.83 9.99 3.39
N GLY A 181 -20.29 10.24 4.59
CA GLY A 181 -19.85 11.57 4.99
C GLY A 181 -18.85 12.17 4.00
N LEU A 182 -17.77 11.45 3.69
CA LEU A 182 -16.77 11.91 2.72
C LEU A 182 -17.40 12.28 1.38
N ARG A 183 -18.29 11.45 0.81
CA ARG A 183 -18.92 11.75 -0.49
C ARG A 183 -19.79 12.99 -0.44
N ALA A 184 -20.71 13.08 0.53
CA ALA A 184 -21.67 14.18 0.59
C ALA A 184 -20.99 15.53 0.86
N TRP A 185 -19.99 15.55 1.75
CA TRP A 185 -19.32 16.78 2.16
C TRP A 185 -18.25 17.26 1.19
N MET A 186 -17.62 16.33 0.45
CA MET A 186 -16.55 16.67 -0.50
C MET A 186 -17.11 16.99 -1.90
N ALA A 187 -18.09 16.23 -2.39
CA ALA A 187 -18.50 16.27 -3.80
C ALA A 187 -18.85 17.67 -4.36
N PRO A 188 -19.57 18.56 -3.65
CA PRO A 188 -19.94 19.86 -4.23
C PRO A 188 -18.75 20.74 -4.62
N ALA A 189 -17.70 20.77 -3.78
CA ALA A 189 -16.49 21.53 -4.06
C ALA A 189 -15.54 20.77 -5.00
N ASP A 190 -15.55 19.46 -4.90
CA ASP A 190 -14.59 18.57 -5.53
C ASP A 190 -15.00 18.15 -6.96
N GLN A 191 -16.28 18.26 -7.28
CA GLN A 191 -16.87 17.98 -8.60
C GLN A 191 -17.70 19.19 -9.06
N PRO A 192 -17.08 20.36 -9.26
CA PRO A 192 -17.82 21.60 -9.52
C PRO A 192 -18.62 21.55 -10.84
N HIS A 193 -18.23 20.69 -11.78
CA HIS A 193 -18.95 20.49 -13.04
C HIS A 193 -20.34 19.86 -12.86
N GLU A 194 -20.59 19.17 -11.74
CA GLU A 194 -21.89 18.57 -11.43
C GLU A 194 -22.89 19.59 -10.85
N ASN A 195 -22.41 20.77 -10.43
CA ASN A 195 -23.23 21.82 -9.81
C ASN A 195 -24.11 21.29 -8.64
N PHE A 196 -23.56 20.40 -7.82
CA PHE A 196 -24.29 19.86 -6.67
C PHE A 196 -24.69 20.96 -5.70
N VAL A 197 -25.97 20.97 -5.32
CA VAL A 197 -26.51 21.77 -4.23
C VAL A 197 -27.19 20.81 -3.27
N PHE A 198 -26.54 20.51 -2.15
CA PHE A 198 -27.09 19.70 -1.08
C PHE A 198 -27.57 20.63 0.05
N PRO A 199 -28.89 20.74 0.28
CA PRO A 199 -29.42 21.44 1.46
C PRO A 199 -28.83 20.90 2.77
N GLU A 200 -28.74 21.74 3.80
CA GLU A 200 -28.16 21.32 5.09
C GLU A 200 -28.87 20.09 5.68
N GLU A 201 -30.19 19.98 5.49
CA GLU A 201 -31.02 18.88 6.00
C GLU A 201 -30.70 17.51 5.40
N VAL A 202 -30.03 17.45 4.24
CA VAL A 202 -29.66 16.17 3.59
C VAL A 202 -28.21 15.76 3.82
N LEU A 203 -27.40 16.61 4.47
CA LEU A 203 -26.01 16.28 4.76
C LEU A 203 -25.94 15.26 5.91
N PRO A 204 -25.32 14.08 5.70
CA PRO A 204 -25.22 13.07 6.74
C PRO A 204 -24.32 13.57 7.86
N ARG A 205 -24.84 13.56 9.09
CA ARG A 205 -24.13 13.98 10.31
C ARG A 205 -24.49 13.05 11.46
N GLY A 206 -23.50 12.77 12.31
CA GLY A 206 -23.75 12.22 13.63
C GLY A 206 -24.34 13.28 14.56
N ASN A 207 -24.76 12.87 15.76
CA ASN A 207 -25.30 13.82 16.72
C ASN A 207 -24.24 14.87 17.13
N ALA A 208 -24.65 16.14 17.21
CA ALA A 208 -23.89 17.32 17.67
C ALA A 208 -22.68 17.81 16.84
N LEU A 209 -22.10 17.02 15.94
CA LEU A 209 -21.02 17.45 15.03
C LEU A 209 -21.56 18.05 13.74
#